data_AF-A0A383BUL4-F1
#
_entry.id   AF-A0A383BUL4-F1
#
_cell.length_a   1.000
_cell.length_b   1.000
_cell.length_c   1.000
_cell.angle_alpha   90.00
_cell.angle_beta   90.00
_cell.angle_gamma   90.00
#
_symmetry.space_group_name_H-M   'P 1'
#
loop_
_entity.id
_entity.type
_entity.pdbx_description
1 polymer ?
#
loop_
_entity_poly.entity_id
_entity_poly.type
_entity_poly.pdbx_seq_one_letter_code
_entity_poly.pdbx_strand_id
1 'polypeptide(L)'
;RICGDSPFIDPSIIDEAIAVFSSSDFDLVTNVFPRSFPKGQSVEIIKTTALGRISKAMLSDEEREHATSYFYNNHLKFKIGTIRRGGDYANSHHCIDDQRDFTIAERVVDAKDLNGLGWKEIENLWIKASKSISEN
;
A
#
# COMPACT_ATOMS: atom_id res chain seq x y z
N ARG A 1 -4.73 4.10 6.99
CA ARG A 1 -5.29 2.93 6.31
C ARG A 1 -4.13 2.05 5.88
N ILE A 2 -4.23 0.80 6.28
CA ILE A 2 -3.46 -0.34 5.81
C ILE A 2 -4.49 -1.44 5.51
N CYS A 3 -4.19 -2.35 4.59
CA CYS A 3 -5.09 -3.46 4.27
C CYS A 3 -4.68 -4.70 5.07
N GLY A 4 -5.65 -5.50 5.52
CA GLY A 4 -5.39 -6.69 6.34
C GLY A 4 -4.81 -7.87 5.55
N ASP A 5 -4.97 -7.84 4.23
CA ASP A 5 -4.40 -8.78 3.25
C ASP A 5 -2.90 -8.55 2.97
N SER A 6 -2.27 -7.62 3.69
CA SER A 6 -0.92 -7.12 3.42
C SER A 6 0.04 -7.50 4.57
N PRO A 7 0.31 -8.79 4.80
CA PRO A 7 1.02 -9.26 6.01
C PRO A 7 2.50 -8.86 6.04
N PHE A 8 3.09 -8.53 4.89
CA PHE A 8 4.51 -8.16 4.76
C PHE A 8 4.75 -6.65 4.69
N ILE A 9 3.78 -5.84 5.12
CA ILE A 9 3.91 -4.38 5.09
C ILE A 9 5.15 -3.93 5.86
N ASP A 10 5.99 -3.12 5.23
CA ASP A 10 7.21 -2.59 5.83
C ASP A 10 6.86 -1.40 6.75
N PRO A 11 7.10 -1.51 8.08
CA PRO A 11 6.75 -0.46 9.03
C PRO A 11 7.44 0.88 8.75
N SER A 12 8.61 0.87 8.11
CA SER A 12 9.33 2.11 7.79
C SER A 12 8.57 3.00 6.79
N ILE A 13 7.71 2.40 5.94
CA ILE A 13 6.83 3.15 5.03
C ILE A 13 5.74 3.86 5.83
N ILE A 14 5.25 3.24 6.91
CA ILE A 14 4.27 3.84 7.82
C ILE A 14 4.89 5.03 8.54
N ASP A 15 6.09 4.86 9.10
CA ASP A 15 6.82 5.93 9.78
C ASP A 15 7.11 7.11 8.84
N GLU A 16 7.51 6.84 7.60
CA GLU A 16 7.70 7.87 6.58
C GLU A 16 6.39 8.60 6.27
N ALA A 17 5.27 7.88 6.14
CA ALA A 17 3.98 8.49 5.90
C ALA A 17 3.57 9.43 7.04
N ILE A 18 3.81 9.02 8.29
CA ILE A 18 3.56 9.84 9.47
C ILE A 18 4.43 11.10 9.45
N ALA A 19 5.72 10.96 9.12
CA ALA A 19 6.63 12.10 9.03
C ALA A 19 6.20 13.10 7.94
N VAL A 20 5.86 12.61 6.74
CA VAL A 20 5.34 13.46 5.64
C VAL A 20 4.04 14.13 6.03
N PHE A 21 3.09 13.39 6.60
CA PHE A 21 1.82 13.94 7.08
C PHE A 21 2.02 15.01 8.15
N SER A 22 3.01 14.85 9.02
CA SER A 22 3.29 15.82 10.09
C SER A 22 4.04 17.06 9.59
N SER A 23 4.65 17.01 8.40
CA SER A 23 5.45 18.11 7.86
C SER A 23 4.63 19.24 7.22
N SER A 24 3.36 18.99 6.89
CA SER A 24 2.50 19.94 6.17
C SER A 24 1.03 19.63 6.42
N ASP A 25 0.14 20.54 6.02
CA ASP A 25 -1.30 20.41 6.19
C ASP A 25 -1.92 19.57 5.05
N PHE A 26 -1.59 18.28 4.96
CA PHE A 26 -2.17 17.40 3.95
C PHE A 26 -3.57 16.89 4.35
N ASP A 27 -4.47 16.76 3.38
CA ASP A 27 -5.74 16.07 3.53
C ASP A 27 -5.56 14.54 3.43
N LEU A 28 -4.62 14.11 2.59
CA LEU A 28 -4.24 12.72 2.34
C LEU A 28 -2.74 12.62 2.11
N VAL A 29 -2.07 11.69 2.77
CA VAL A 29 -0.74 11.21 2.38
C VAL A 29 -0.88 9.78 1.89
N THR A 30 -0.27 9.45 0.75
CA THR A 30 -0.41 8.13 0.11
C THR A 30 0.86 7.74 -0.64
N ASN A 31 1.08 6.45 -0.84
CA ASN A 31 2.06 5.93 -1.79
C ASN A 31 1.43 5.21 -3.00
N VAL A 32 0.10 5.32 -3.14
CA VAL A 32 -0.72 4.65 -4.17
C VAL A 32 -1.00 5.57 -5.36
N PHE A 33 -0.90 6.90 -5.19
CA PHE A 33 -1.27 7.88 -6.21
C PHE A 33 -0.15 8.92 -6.45
N PRO A 34 0.68 8.76 -7.51
CA PRO A 34 0.86 7.54 -8.31
C PRO A 34 1.61 6.44 -7.56
N ARG A 35 1.32 5.19 -7.91
CA ARG A 35 1.91 4.01 -7.28
C ARG A 35 3.39 3.89 -7.65
N SER A 36 4.23 3.72 -6.63
CA SER A 36 5.67 3.45 -6.80
C SER A 36 6.19 2.32 -5.90
N PHE A 37 5.28 1.68 -5.17
CA PHE A 37 5.53 0.54 -4.29
C PHE A 37 4.67 -0.65 -4.72
N PRO A 38 5.10 -1.89 -4.40
CA PRO A 38 4.27 -3.07 -4.62
C PRO A 38 2.89 -2.92 -3.99
N LYS A 39 1.86 -3.53 -4.58
CA LYS A 39 0.61 -3.80 -3.85
C LYS A 39 0.95 -4.64 -2.61
N GLY A 40 0.24 -4.46 -1.51
CA GLY A 40 0.67 -5.01 -0.21
C GLY A 40 1.62 -4.11 0.60
N GLN A 41 2.24 -3.10 -0.02
CA GLN A 41 3.03 -2.07 0.68
C GLN A 41 2.31 -0.72 0.73
N SER A 42 0.97 -0.74 0.67
CA SER A 42 0.17 0.47 0.49
C SER A 42 -0.14 1.13 1.84
N VAL A 43 0.23 2.40 1.98
CA VAL A 43 -0.01 3.21 3.18
C VAL A 43 -0.71 4.49 2.80
N GLU A 44 -1.80 4.79 3.50
CA GLU A 44 -2.56 6.02 3.36
C GLU A 44 -2.86 6.64 4.72
N ILE A 45 -2.58 7.93 4.91
CA ILE A 45 -2.99 8.70 6.10
C ILE A 45 -4.00 9.73 5.66
N ILE A 46 -5.22 9.65 6.21
CA ILE A 46 -6.32 10.55 5.87
C ILE A 46 -6.57 11.47 7.06
N LYS A 47 -6.61 12.77 6.81
CA LYS A 47 -6.99 13.74 7.83
C LYS A 47 -8.46 13.55 8.19
N THR A 48 -8.79 13.42 9.48
CA THR A 48 -10.17 13.15 9.94
C THR A 48 -11.17 14.19 9.42
N THR A 49 -10.79 15.47 9.37
CA THR A 49 -11.65 16.52 8.82
C THR A 49 -11.91 16.36 7.32
N ALA A 50 -10.92 15.87 6.56
CA ALA A 50 -11.08 15.60 5.14
C ALA A 50 -11.97 14.37 4.92
N LEU A 51 -11.80 13.32 5.73
CA LEU A 51 -12.69 12.15 5.73
C LEU A 51 -14.15 12.56 6.04
N GLY A 52 -14.35 13.43 7.02
CA GLY A 52 -15.68 13.97 7.36
C GLY A 52 -16.30 14.89 6.31
N ARG A 53 -15.48 15.48 5.41
CA ARG A 53 -15.98 16.23 4.24
C ARG A 53 -16.52 15.27 3.19
N ILE A 54 -15.80 14.18 2.90
CA ILE A 54 -16.23 13.23 1.87
C ILE A 54 -17.41 12.37 2.30
N SER A 55 -17.57 12.09 3.60
CA SER A 55 -18.72 11.31 4.11
C SER A 55 -20.06 12.00 3.92
N LYS A 56 -20.06 13.32 3.65
CA LYS A 56 -21.24 14.13 3.34
C LYS A 56 -21.47 14.30 1.83
N ALA A 57 -20.53 13.84 1.01
CA ALA A 57 -20.65 13.88 -0.45
C ALA A 57 -21.52 12.73 -0.95
N MET A 58 -22.03 12.85 -2.19
CA MET A 58 -22.65 11.74 -2.89
C MET A 58 -21.53 10.86 -3.46
N LEU A 59 -21.26 9.74 -2.80
CA LEU A 59 -20.22 8.78 -3.17
C LEU A 59 -20.77 7.67 -4.07
N SER A 60 -20.04 7.29 -5.10
CA SER A 60 -20.32 6.08 -5.87
C SER A 60 -20.17 4.82 -5.00
N ASP A 61 -20.61 3.67 -5.50
CA ASP A 61 -20.48 2.39 -4.79
C ASP A 61 -19.01 2.04 -4.53
N GLU A 62 -18.17 2.23 -5.56
CA GLU A 62 -16.71 2.08 -5.48
C GLU A 62 -16.09 3.05 -4.46
N GLU A 63 -16.53 4.30 -4.41
CA GLU A 63 -16.00 5.29 -3.45
C GLU A 63 -16.45 5.03 -2.02
N ARG A 64 -17.57 4.34 -1.81
CA ARG A 64 -18.00 3.89 -0.46
C ARG A 64 -17.15 2.72 0.03
N GLU A 65 -16.75 1.83 -0.87
CA GLU A 65 -15.86 0.70 -0.56
C GLU A 65 -14.40 1.16 -0.42
N HIS A 66 -13.98 2.09 -1.27
CA HIS A 66 -12.63 2.64 -1.35
C HIS A 66 -12.67 4.16 -1.21
N ALA A 67 -12.85 4.63 0.02
CA ALA A 67 -12.98 6.06 0.34
C ALA A 67 -11.85 6.94 -0.23
N THR A 68 -10.64 6.39 -0.41
CA THR A 68 -9.50 7.12 -0.98
C THR A 68 -9.63 7.37 -2.49
N SER A 69 -10.40 6.56 -3.22
CA SER A 69 -10.70 6.78 -4.65
C SER A 69 -11.36 8.14 -4.89
N TYR A 70 -12.22 8.60 -3.98
CA TYR A 70 -12.84 9.92 -4.08
C TYR A 70 -11.79 11.05 -4.09
N PHE A 71 -10.75 10.93 -3.26
CA PHE A 71 -9.66 11.91 -3.20
C PHE A 71 -8.87 11.92 -4.51
N TYR A 72 -8.61 10.75 -5.10
CA TYR A 72 -7.88 10.62 -6.37
C TYR A 72 -8.67 11.19 -7.54
N ASN A 73 -9.95 10.83 -7.66
CA ASN A 73 -10.86 11.33 -8.69
C ASN A 73 -11.06 12.85 -8.61
N ASN A 74 -10.89 13.43 -7.42
CA ASN A 74 -11.04 14.86 -7.15
C ASN A 74 -9.73 15.51 -6.68
N HIS A 75 -8.57 15.02 -7.12
CA HIS A 75 -7.26 15.39 -6.55
C HIS A 75 -6.98 16.91 -6.54
N LEU A 76 -7.57 17.69 -7.45
CA LEU A 76 -7.46 19.15 -7.47
C LEU A 76 -8.15 19.85 -6.28
N LYS A 77 -9.04 19.17 -5.57
CA LYS A 77 -9.80 19.70 -4.41
C LYS A 77 -9.15 19.39 -3.06
N PHE A 78 -8.05 18.64 -3.05
CA PHE A 78 -7.41 18.10 -1.85
C PHE A 78 -5.90 18.34 -1.86
N LYS A 79 -5.34 18.57 -0.67
CA LYS A 79 -3.88 18.60 -0.48
C LYS A 79 -3.38 17.17 -0.35
N ILE A 80 -2.83 16.60 -1.41
CA ILE A 80 -2.33 15.22 -1.43
C ILE A 80 -0.80 15.22 -1.39
N GLY A 81 -0.23 14.59 -0.36
CA GLY A 81 1.19 14.28 -0.27
C GLY A 81 1.47 12.87 -0.81
N THR A 82 2.45 12.72 -1.70
CA THR A 82 2.81 11.39 -2.22
C THR A 82 4.20 10.98 -1.75
N ILE A 83 4.30 9.81 -1.13
CA ILE A 83 5.58 9.15 -0.87
C ILE A 83 5.97 8.37 -2.12
N ARG A 84 7.19 8.59 -2.60
CA ARG A 84 7.70 7.91 -3.79
C ARG A 84 9.05 7.27 -3.54
N ARG A 85 9.28 6.14 -4.21
CA ARG A 85 10.60 5.51 -4.33
C ARG A 85 10.96 5.36 -5.81
N GLY A 86 12.26 5.36 -6.10
CA GLY A 86 12.76 5.07 -7.43
C GLY A 86 12.67 3.57 -7.74
N GLY A 87 12.41 3.24 -9.01
CA GLY A 87 12.29 1.87 -9.52
C GLY A 87 10.93 1.60 -10.17
N ASP A 88 10.81 0.48 -10.88
CA ASP A 88 9.56 0.00 -11.48
C ASP A 88 8.98 -1.14 -10.64
N TYR A 89 8.26 -0.77 -9.58
CA TYR A 89 7.58 -1.71 -8.65
C TYR A 89 6.07 -1.56 -8.67
N ALA A 90 5.52 -0.72 -9.55
CA ALA A 90 4.09 -0.46 -9.60
C ALA A 90 3.28 -1.71 -9.98
N ASN A 91 3.92 -2.66 -10.67
CA ASN A 91 3.34 -3.92 -11.12
C ASN A 91 3.62 -5.10 -10.17
N SER A 92 4.42 -4.91 -9.11
CA SER A 92 4.68 -5.95 -8.10
C SER A 92 3.54 -6.01 -7.07
N HIS A 93 3.33 -7.17 -6.44
CA HIS A 93 2.37 -7.33 -5.35
C HIS A 93 2.85 -8.33 -4.29
N HIS A 94 2.56 -8.03 -3.03
CA HIS A 94 2.80 -8.84 -1.82
C HIS A 94 1.53 -8.98 -0.96
N CYS A 95 0.36 -8.72 -1.55
CA CYS A 95 -0.93 -8.96 -0.91
C CYS A 95 -1.37 -10.40 -1.14
N ILE A 96 -2.25 -10.88 -0.26
CA ILE A 96 -2.86 -12.21 -0.35
C ILE A 96 -4.30 -12.03 -0.85
N ASP A 97 -4.48 -12.13 -2.17
CA ASP A 97 -5.80 -12.04 -2.80
C ASP A 97 -6.40 -13.42 -3.11
N ASP A 98 -5.53 -14.42 -3.35
CA ASP A 98 -5.93 -15.79 -3.67
C ASP A 98 -5.06 -16.89 -3.02
N GLN A 99 -5.38 -18.15 -3.33
CA GLN A 99 -4.67 -19.32 -2.81
C GLN A 99 -3.20 -19.39 -3.30
N ARG A 100 -2.91 -18.87 -4.49
CA ARG A 100 -1.54 -18.83 -5.01
C ARG A 100 -0.72 -17.84 -4.21
N ASP A 101 -1.25 -16.64 -3.95
CA ASP A 101 -0.58 -15.65 -3.11
C ASP A 101 -0.31 -16.18 -1.71
N PHE A 102 -1.28 -16.88 -1.12
CA PHE A 102 -1.10 -17.53 0.18
C PHE A 102 0.05 -18.53 0.16
N THR A 103 0.14 -19.38 -0.87
CA THR A 103 1.23 -20.36 -1.02
C THR A 103 2.59 -19.68 -1.21
N ILE A 104 2.63 -18.54 -1.93
CA ILE A 104 3.85 -17.73 -2.07
C ILE A 104 4.24 -17.15 -0.71
N ALA A 105 3.28 -16.59 0.03
CA ALA A 105 3.48 -16.00 1.35
C ALA A 105 4.04 -17.03 2.35
N GLU A 106 3.51 -18.25 2.38
CA GLU A 106 4.06 -19.35 3.20
C GLU A 106 5.52 -19.62 2.87
N ARG A 107 5.87 -19.72 1.58
CA ARG A 107 7.27 -19.92 1.16
C ARG A 107 8.19 -18.76 1.53
N VAL A 108 7.68 -17.53 1.54
CA VAL A 108 8.44 -16.36 1.98
C VAL A 108 8.75 -16.45 3.48
N VAL A 109 7.75 -16.79 4.30
CA VAL A 109 7.89 -16.98 5.75
C VAL A 109 8.85 -18.13 6.08
N ASP A 110 8.73 -19.26 5.37
CA ASP A 110 9.58 -20.44 5.59
C ASP A 110 11.05 -20.21 5.16
N ALA A 111 11.28 -19.31 4.20
CA ALA A 111 12.60 -19.09 3.64
C ALA A 111 13.54 -18.31 4.57
N LYS A 112 13.02 -17.43 5.44
CA LYS A 112 13.85 -16.55 6.27
C LYS A 112 13.05 -15.95 7.43
N ASP A 113 13.73 -15.70 8.56
CA ASP A 113 13.20 -14.79 9.58
C ASP A 113 12.99 -13.39 8.97
N LEU A 114 11.77 -12.88 9.07
CA LEU A 114 11.34 -11.64 8.47
C LEU A 114 11.63 -10.41 9.34
N ASN A 115 12.05 -10.62 10.60
CA ASN A 115 12.36 -9.53 11.51
C ASN A 115 13.44 -8.61 10.92
N GLY A 116 13.09 -7.33 10.78
CA GLY A 116 14.00 -6.29 10.30
C GLY A 116 14.25 -6.29 8.79
N LEU A 117 13.54 -7.12 8.00
CA LEU A 117 13.61 -7.05 6.55
C LEU A 117 12.80 -5.87 6.02
N GLY A 118 13.36 -5.15 5.06
CA GLY A 118 12.63 -4.13 4.31
C GLY A 118 11.83 -4.73 3.15
N TRP A 119 10.89 -3.95 2.60
CA TRP A 119 10.02 -4.41 1.50
C TRP A 119 10.78 -4.87 0.24
N LYS A 120 11.99 -4.37 0.01
CA LYS A 120 12.84 -4.81 -1.13
C LYS A 120 13.37 -6.22 -0.94
N GLU A 121 13.65 -6.62 0.29
CA GLU A 121 14.07 -7.98 0.60
C GLU A 121 12.88 -8.94 0.47
N ILE A 122 11.70 -8.50 0.92
CA ILE A 122 10.43 -9.21 0.69
C ILE A 122 10.16 -9.38 -0.82
N GLU A 123 10.34 -8.33 -1.64
CA GLU A 123 10.20 -8.41 -3.10
C GLU A 123 11.08 -9.52 -3.70
N ASN A 124 12.35 -9.60 -3.28
CA ASN A 124 13.26 -10.62 -3.76
C ASN A 124 12.82 -12.04 -3.36
N LEU A 125 12.36 -12.22 -2.12
CA LEU A 125 11.84 -13.49 -1.63
C LEU A 125 10.55 -13.88 -2.38
N TRP A 126 9.65 -12.93 -2.59
CA TRP A 126 8.39 -13.13 -3.30
C TRP A 126 8.61 -13.57 -4.75
N ILE A 127 9.50 -12.89 -5.48
CA ILE A 127 9.85 -13.25 -6.87
C ILE A 127 10.43 -14.67 -6.91
N LYS A 128 11.32 -15.01 -5.97
CA LYS A 128 11.94 -16.35 -5.90
C LYS A 128 10.88 -17.43 -5.63
N ALA A 129 10.01 -17.20 -4.64
CA ALA A 129 8.92 -18.12 -4.30
C ALA A 129 7.94 -18.29 -5.48
N SER A 130 7.56 -17.20 -6.15
CA SER A 130 6.65 -17.22 -7.30
C SER A 130 7.15 -18.06 -8.48
N LYS A 131 8.46 -17.97 -8.79
CA LYS A 131 9.09 -18.77 -9.85
C LYS A 131 9.06 -20.27 -9.53
N SER A 132 9.38 -20.63 -8.29
CA SER A 132 9.38 -22.02 -7.82
C SER A 132 7.99 -22.68 -7.79
N ILE A 133 6.90 -21.92 -7.91
CA ILE A 133 5.54 -22.45 -8.07
C ILE A 133 5.18 -22.65 -9.53
N SER A 134 5.68 -21.78 -10.42
CA SER A 134 5.37 -21.81 -11.85
C SER A 134 6.12 -22.94 -12.59
N GLU A 135 7.15 -23.50 -11.97
CA GLU A 135 7.97 -24.60 -12.49
C GLU A 135 7.46 -26.00 -12.08
N ASN A 136 6.41 -26.08 -11.26
CA ASN A 136 5.74 -27.32 -10.85
C ASN A 136 4.35 -27.42 -11.48
#